data_AF-A0A8H6HME7-F1
#
_entry.id   AF-A0A8H6HME7-F1
#
_cell.length_a   1.000
_cell.length_b   1.000
_cell.length_c   1.000
_cell.angle_alpha   90.00
_cell.angle_beta   90.00
_cell.angle_gamma   90.00
#
_symmetry.space_group_name_H-M   'P 1'
#
loop_
_entity.id
_entity.type
_entity.pdbx_description
1 polymer ?
#
loop_
_entity_poly.entity_id
_entity_poly.type
_entity_poly.pdbx_seq_one_letter_code
_entity_poly.pdbx_strand_id
1 'polypeptide(L)' 'MDSERARRTQRRRSETQETRITTPVRRNEESIQWKIQLTSPACTEVGEKVALSRRIEEHWRLVGWGSVQRGTVLEVD' A
#
# COMPACT_ATOMS: atom_id res chain seq x y z
N MET A 1 -13.63 25.30 -23.21
CA MET A 1 -12.28 25.49 -22.65
C MET A 1 -12.51 26.11 -21.27
N ASP A 2 -12.54 25.47 -20.11
CA ASP A 2 -11.90 24.25 -19.60
C ASP A 2 -12.69 23.67 -18.39
N SER A 3 -13.95 23.28 -18.56
CA SER A 3 -14.76 22.70 -17.47
C SER A 3 -14.89 21.17 -17.52
N GLU A 4 -14.37 20.53 -18.57
CA GLU A 4 -14.49 19.08 -18.81
C GLU A 4 -13.21 18.28 -18.50
N ARG A 5 -12.13 18.96 -18.11
CA ARG A 5 -10.81 18.33 -17.86
C ARG A 5 -10.69 17.69 -16.47
N ALA A 6 -11.60 17.98 -15.56
CA ALA A 6 -11.54 17.48 -14.18
C ALA A 6 -12.22 16.11 -13.97
N ARG A 7 -12.97 15.59 -14.96
CA ARG A 7 -13.79 14.37 -14.80
C ARG A 7 -13.13 13.08 -15.31
N ARG A 8 -11.89 13.13 -15.81
CA ARG A 8 -11.28 11.99 -16.52
C ARG A 8 -10.27 11.16 -15.71
N THR A 9 -9.97 11.54 -14.47
CA THR A 9 -8.94 10.86 -13.65
C THR A 9 -9.52 10.11 -12.44
N GLN A 10 -10.85 10.03 -12.30
CA GLN A 10 -11.50 9.05 -11.43
C GLN A 10 -11.82 7.78 -12.24
N ARG A 11 -10.78 7.13 -12.78
CA ARG A 11 -10.89 5.68 -12.96
C ARG A 11 -11.10 5.13 -11.56
N ARG A 12 -12.14 4.32 -11.37
CA ARG A 12 -12.45 3.54 -10.17
C ARG A 12 -11.19 2.86 -9.63
N ARG A 13 -10.38 3.56 -8.83
CA ARG A 13 -9.20 2.99 -8.19
C ARG A 13 -9.76 2.32 -6.95
N SER A 14 -9.79 1.00 -7.00
CA SER A 14 -10.07 0.15 -5.87
C SER A 14 -9.23 0.59 -4.67
N GLU A 15 -9.85 1.34 -3.77
CA GLU A 15 -9.26 1.79 -2.52
C GLU A 15 -8.95 0.57 -1.67
N THR A 16 -7.73 0.38 -1.19
CA THR A 16 -7.37 -0.84 -0.45
C THR A 16 -7.31 -0.55 1.05
N GLN A 17 -8.03 -1.32 1.88
CA GLN A 17 -8.05 -1.15 3.35
C GLN A 17 -7.05 -2.06 4.09
N GLU A 18 -6.71 -3.21 3.51
CA GLU A 18 -5.77 -4.16 4.12
C GLU A 18 -4.78 -4.61 3.05
N THR A 19 -3.48 -4.60 3.37
CA THR A 19 -2.43 -4.97 2.43
C THR A 19 -1.47 -5.97 3.06
N ARG A 20 -1.18 -7.06 2.34
CA ARG A 20 -0.09 -7.98 2.66
C ARG A 20 1.19 -7.47 2.03
N ILE A 21 2.21 -7.18 2.85
CA ILE A 21 3.52 -6.74 2.38
C ILE A 21 4.54 -7.86 2.61
N THR A 22 5.38 -8.11 1.61
CA THR A 22 6.52 -9.04 1.70
C THR A 22 7.83 -8.27 1.65
N THR A 23 8.76 -8.57 2.56
CA THR A 23 10.16 -8.13 2.40
C THR A 23 10.93 -9.10 1.52
N PRO A 24 11.84 -8.61 0.67
CA PRO A 24 12.60 -9.46 -0.25
C PRO A 24 13.89 -10.07 0.36
N VAL A 25 13.99 -10.21 1.70
CA VAL A 25 15.19 -10.80 2.32
C VAL A 25 15.27 -12.29 1.99
N ARG A 26 15.99 -12.61 0.92
CA ARG A 26 16.34 -13.96 0.49
C ARG A 26 17.59 -14.39 1.25
N ARG A 27 17.42 -15.19 2.29
CA ARG A 27 18.53 -16.03 2.76
C ARG A 27 18.21 -17.53 2.61
N ASN A 28 16.95 -17.95 2.81
CA ASN A 28 16.59 -19.37 2.96
C ASN A 28 15.19 -19.74 2.40
N GLU A 29 14.74 -19.16 1.28
CA GLU A 29 13.41 -19.41 0.65
C GLU A 29 12.14 -19.08 1.46
N GLU A 30 12.24 -18.73 2.74
CA GLU A 30 11.08 -18.28 3.53
C GLU A 30 10.76 -16.80 3.29
N SER A 31 9.56 -16.55 2.76
CA SER A 31 9.01 -15.22 2.54
C SER A 31 8.22 -14.78 3.77
N ILE A 32 8.73 -13.80 4.52
CA ILE A 32 7.97 -13.22 5.63
C ILE A 32 6.89 -12.29 5.05
N GLN A 33 5.64 -12.58 5.39
CA GLN A 33 4.47 -11.80 4.99
C GLN A 33 3.84 -11.13 6.21
N TRP A 34 3.51 -9.85 6.09
CA TRP A 34 2.78 -9.11 7.13
C TRP A 34 1.48 -8.56 6.58
N LYS A 35 0.39 -8.75 7.33
CA LYS A 35 -0.89 -8.07 7.09
C LYS A 35 -0.87 -6.72 7.79
N ILE A 36 -1.16 -5.65 7.07
CA ILE A 36 -1.26 -4.31 7.61
C ILE A 36 -2.64 -3.76 7.27
N GLN A 37 -3.38 -3.37 8.30
CA GLN A 37 -4.61 -2.59 8.14
C GLN A 37 -4.24 -1.12 8.06
N LEU A 38 -4.73 -0.45 7.02
CA LEU A 38 -4.53 0.98 6.85
C LEU A 38 -5.64 1.74 7.57
N THR A 39 -5.28 2.84 8.22
CA THR A 39 -6.24 3.73 8.90
C THR A 39 -7.14 4.47 7.92
N SER A 40 -6.63 4.71 6.70
CA SER A 40 -7.35 5.31 5.59
C SER A 40 -7.08 4.47 4.34
N PRO A 41 -8.09 4.24 3.48
CA PRO A 41 -7.87 3.54 2.22
C PRO A 41 -6.81 4.25 1.38
N ALA A 42 -5.97 3.46 0.72
CA ALA A 42 -4.96 3.97 -0.19
C ALA A 42 -5.12 3.36 -1.59
N CYS A 43 -4.79 4.13 -2.62
CA CYS A 43 -4.71 3.64 -3.98
C CYS A 43 -3.33 2.97 -4.18
N THR A 44 -3.28 1.65 -4.21
CA THR A 44 -2.04 0.88 -4.46
C THR A 44 -2.32 -0.30 -5.37
N GLU A 45 -1.33 -0.71 -6.17
CA GLU A 45 -1.41 -1.91 -7.01
C GLU A 45 -0.64 -3.11 -6.42
N VAL A 46 -1.01 -4.33 -6.82
CA VAL A 46 -0.24 -5.53 -6.47
C VAL A 46 1.12 -5.48 -7.18
N GLY A 47 2.19 -5.68 -6.42
CA GLY A 47 3.58 -5.56 -6.86
C GLY A 47 4.20 -4.20 -6.60
N GLU A 48 3.43 -3.21 -6.15
CA GLU A 48 3.93 -1.87 -5.86
C GLU A 48 4.91 -1.89 -4.68
N LYS A 49 6.02 -1.16 -4.82
CA LYS A 49 7.05 -1.05 -3.78
C LYS A 49 6.62 -0.03 -2.73
N VAL A 50 6.63 -0.46 -1.48
CA VAL A 50 6.20 0.34 -0.33
C VAL A 50 7.30 0.40 0.72
N ALA A 51 7.45 1.56 1.34
CA ALA A 51 8.38 1.78 2.44
C ALA A 51 7.61 1.73 3.78
N LEU A 52 8.20 1.06 4.77
CA LEU A 52 7.64 0.93 6.11
C LEU A 52 8.45 1.78 7.08
N SER A 53 7.79 2.73 7.73
CA SER A 53 8.36 3.53 8.81
C SER A 53 7.67 3.21 10.13
N ARG A 54 8.40 3.35 11.23
CA ARG A 54 7.87 3.24 12.60
C ARG A 54 8.27 4.48 13.37
N ARG A 55 7.34 5.01 14.17
CA ARG A 55 7.63 6.09 15.11
C ARG A 55 8.39 5.52 16.33
N ILE A 56 9.58 6.04 16.59
CA ILE A 56 10.44 5.70 17.73
C ILE A 56 10.97 7.01 18.30
N GLU A 57 10.77 7.27 19.59
CA GLU A 57 11.25 8.50 20.26
C GLU A 57 10.88 9.77 19.46
N GLU A 58 9.63 9.85 19.00
CA GLU A 58 9.09 10.96 18.18
C GLU A 58 9.64 11.09 16.75
N HIS A 59 10.60 10.26 16.35
CA HIS A 59 11.17 10.26 15.01
C HIS A 59 10.58 9.13 14.17
N TRP A 60 10.23 9.43 12.92
CA TRP A 60 9.92 8.40 11.94
C TRP A 60 11.22 7.77 11.45
N ARG A 61 11.42 6.50 11.75
CA ARG A 61 12.58 5.74 11.29
C ARG A 61 12.13 4.73 10.23
N LEU A 62 12.86 4.66 9.13
CA LEU A 62 12.67 3.63 8.11
C LEU A 62 13.04 2.27 8.72
N VAL A 63 12.09 1.35 8.75
CA VAL A 63 12.30 -0.01 9.28
C VAL A 63 12.59 -0.99 8.15
N GLY A 64 12.03 -0.75 6.97
CA GLY A 64 12.28 -1.59 5.81
C GLY A 64 11.44 -1.19 4.60
N TRP A 65 11.48 -2.04 3.60
CA TRP A 65 10.71 -1.89 2.37
C TRP A 65 10.19 -3.26 1.93
N GLY A 66 9.11 -3.27 1.16
CA GLY A 66 8.52 -4.48 0.64
C GLY A 66 7.67 -4.22 -0.58
N SER A 67 6.99 -5.26 -1.04
CA SER A 67 6.00 -5.14 -2.11
C SER A 67 4.63 -5.60 -1.66
N VAL A 68 3.60 -4.95 -2.19
CA VAL A 68 2.20 -5.34 -2.01
C VAL A 68 1.94 -6.66 -2.72
N GLN A 69 1.49 -7.68 -1.99
CA GLN A 69 1.15 -9.00 -2.57
C GLN A 69 -0.35 -9.14 -2.83
N ARG A 70 -1.17 -8.64 -1.90
CA ARG A 70 -2.63 -8.74 -1.97
C ARG A 70 -3.25 -7.68 -1.06
N GLY A 71 -4.43 -7.19 -1.42
CA GLY A 71 -5.23 -6.39 -0.51
C GLY A 71 -6.72 -6.52 -0.71
N THR A 72 -7.49 -5.98 0.24
CA THR A 72 -8.95 -5.96 0.21
C THR A 72 -9.42 -4.63 -0.36
N VAL A 73 -10.19 -4.70 -1.45
CA VAL A 73 -10.78 -3.52 -2.10
C VAL A 73 -11.98 -3.05 -1.29
N LEU A 74 -11.98 -1.76 -0.98
CA LEU A 74 -13.10 -0.99 -0.49
C LEU A 74 -14.06 -0.76 -1.65
N GLU A 75 -15.29 -1.24 -1.50
CA GLU A 75 -16.40 -0.79 -2.32
C GLU A 75 -16.96 0.48 -1.67
N VAL A 76 -16.95 1.58 -2.43
CA VAL A 76 -17.61 2.82 -2.02
C VAL A 76 -19.03 2.74 -2.54
N ASP A 77 -19.99 2.57 -1.63
CA ASP A 77 -21.43 2.69 -1.91
C ASP A 77 -21.83 4.16 -2.17
#